data_AF-A0A3C0CJ98-F1
#
_entry.id   AF-A0A3C0CJ98-F1
#
_cell.length_a   1.000
_cell.length_b   1.000
_cell.length_c   1.000
_cell.angle_alpha   90.00
_cell.angle_beta   90.00
_cell.angle_gamma   90.00
#
_symmetry.space_group_name_H-M   'P 1'
#
loop_
_entity.id
_entity.type
_entity.pdbx_description
1 polymer ?
#
loop_
_entity_poly.entity_id
_entity_poly.type
_entity_poly.pdbx_seq_one_letter_code
_entity_poly.pdbx_strand_id
1 'polypeptide(L)'
;MARTKLTKEYTVTKEMLAARMGSGSLPVLATPAVVALFEGAAAELAADYLEEGRTTVGTRIDVRHTAPTPCGAKLTVEAELTA
;
A
#
# COMPACT_ATOMS: atom_id res chain seq x y z
N MET A 1 -4.29 -23.17 8.21
CA MET A 1 -3.00 -22.59 7.79
C MET A 1 -3.24 -21.12 7.50
N ALA A 2 -2.36 -20.23 7.95
CA ALA A 2 -2.46 -18.81 7.63
C ALA A 2 -2.36 -18.60 6.11
N ARG A 3 -3.05 -17.57 5.60
CA ARG A 3 -3.05 -17.22 4.18
C ARG A 3 -1.69 -16.65 3.78
N THR A 4 -1.22 -16.97 2.57
CA THR A 4 0.05 -16.45 2.03
C THR A 4 -0.15 -15.30 1.05
N LYS A 5 -1.40 -14.99 0.67
CA LYS A 5 -1.75 -13.87 -0.22
C LYS A 5 -2.92 -13.06 0.34
N LEU A 6 -2.92 -11.76 0.07
CA LEU A 6 -3.98 -10.82 0.41
C LEU A 6 -4.18 -9.85 -0.77
N THR A 7 -5.44 -9.66 -1.18
CA THR A 7 -5.83 -8.67 -2.18
C THR A 7 -6.80 -7.67 -1.55
N LYS A 8 -6.56 -6.37 -1.78
CA LYS A 8 -7.39 -5.28 -1.26
C LYS A 8 -7.75 -4.30 -2.38
N GLU A 9 -9.00 -3.90 -2.42
CA GLU A 9 -9.46 -2.83 -3.30
C GLU A 9 -9.50 -1.49 -2.57
N TYR A 10 -9.10 -0.44 -3.26
CA TYR A 10 -9.15 0.93 -2.77
C TYR A 10 -9.71 1.85 -3.84
N THR A 11 -10.22 3.00 -3.40
CA THR A 11 -10.52 4.13 -4.28
C THR A 11 -9.56 5.25 -3.97
N VAL A 12 -8.94 5.83 -5.00
CA VAL A 12 -8.02 6.97 -4.82
C VAL A 12 -8.80 8.15 -4.25
N THR A 13 -8.42 8.60 -3.06
CA THR A 13 -9.03 9.76 -2.41
C THR A 13 -8.20 11.02 -2.61
N LYS A 14 -8.78 12.17 -2.26
CA LYS A 14 -8.06 13.46 -2.35
C LYS A 14 -6.81 13.49 -1.48
N GLU A 15 -6.83 12.89 -0.30
CA GLU A 15 -5.70 12.87 0.63
C GLU A 15 -4.51 12.06 0.11
N MET A 16 -4.77 11.11 -0.79
CA MET A 16 -3.74 10.25 -1.40
C MET A 16 -3.03 10.92 -2.57
N LEU A 17 -3.43 12.13 -2.98
CA LEU A 17 -2.89 12.78 -4.17
C LEU A 17 -1.49 13.35 -3.89
N ALA A 18 -0.64 13.36 -4.92
CA ALA A 18 0.74 13.86 -4.82
C ALA A 18 0.79 15.30 -4.29
N ALA A 19 -0.12 16.15 -4.76
CA ALA A 19 -0.29 17.53 -4.31
C ALA A 19 -0.74 17.67 -2.84
N ARG A 20 -1.43 16.67 -2.28
CA ARG A 20 -1.85 16.67 -0.86
C ARG A 20 -0.79 16.10 0.06
N MET A 21 -0.10 15.04 -0.38
CA MET A 21 0.97 14.42 0.38
C MET A 21 2.33 15.15 0.27
N GLY A 22 2.44 16.17 -0.58
CA GLY A 22 3.70 16.93 -0.77
C GLY A 22 4.78 16.19 -1.57
N SER A 23 4.42 15.13 -2.29
CA SER A 23 5.37 14.34 -3.11
C SER A 23 5.43 14.79 -4.58
N GLY A 24 4.57 15.73 -4.98
CA GLY A 24 4.51 16.30 -6.32
C GLY A 24 3.40 17.34 -6.41
N SER A 25 3.20 17.94 -7.59
CA SER A 25 2.21 19.00 -7.80
C SER A 25 0.93 18.54 -8.51
N LEU A 26 0.91 17.32 -9.04
CA LEU A 26 -0.18 16.83 -9.87
C LEU A 26 -1.32 16.20 -9.04
N PRO A 27 -2.59 16.29 -9.52
CA PRO A 27 -3.75 15.69 -8.86
C PRO A 27 -3.90 14.19 -9.17
N VAL A 28 -2.83 13.43 -8.95
CA VAL A 28 -2.75 11.97 -9.18
C VAL A 28 -2.27 11.26 -7.93
N LEU A 29 -2.50 9.96 -7.82
CA LEU A 29 -2.03 9.12 -6.72
C LEU A 29 -0.56 9.37 -6.44
N ALA A 30 -0.22 9.61 -5.18
CA ALA A 30 1.14 9.87 -4.74
C ALA A 30 1.95 8.57 -4.67
N THR A 31 3.24 8.63 -5.00
CA THR A 31 4.18 7.53 -4.69
C THR A 31 4.17 7.14 -3.21
N PRO A 32 4.19 8.07 -2.22
CA PRO A 32 4.06 7.67 -0.81
C PRO A 32 2.69 7.05 -0.46
N ALA A 33 1.61 7.36 -1.19
CA ALA A 33 0.34 6.65 -1.00
C ALA A 33 0.46 5.19 -1.45
N VAL A 34 1.08 4.94 -2.60
CA VAL A 34 1.34 3.56 -3.07
C VAL A 34 2.14 2.77 -2.04
N VAL A 35 3.22 3.38 -1.52
CA VAL A 35 4.06 2.79 -0.47
C VAL A 35 3.24 2.44 0.78
N ALA A 36 2.45 3.39 1.30
CA ALA A 36 1.66 3.17 2.50
C ALA A 36 0.61 2.06 2.32
N LEU A 37 0.01 1.95 1.13
CA LEU A 37 -0.95 0.88 0.84
C LEU A 37 -0.27 -0.50 0.78
N PHE A 38 0.92 -0.58 0.18
CA PHE A 38 1.71 -1.82 0.12
C PHE A 38 2.14 -2.25 1.52
N GLU A 39 2.67 -1.34 2.34
CA GLU A 39 3.04 -1.62 3.72
C GLU A 39 1.83 -2.06 4.55
N GLY A 40 0.69 -1.39 4.42
CA GLY A 40 -0.54 -1.76 5.13
C GLY A 40 -1.04 -3.16 4.77
N ALA A 41 -1.02 -3.53 3.49
CA ALA A 41 -1.39 -4.86 3.05
C ALA A 41 -0.39 -5.94 3.53
N ALA A 42 0.91 -5.65 3.45
CA ALA A 42 1.95 -6.57 3.93
C ALA A 42 1.87 -6.78 5.45
N ALA A 43 1.68 -5.71 6.23
CA ALA A 43 1.55 -5.77 7.68
C ALA A 43 0.29 -6.54 8.11
N GLU A 44 -0.86 -6.32 7.43
CA GLU A 44 -2.09 -7.07 7.68
C GLU A 44 -1.92 -8.57 7.36
N LEU A 45 -1.26 -8.91 6.25
CA LEU A 45 -0.99 -10.30 5.91
C LEU A 45 -0.03 -10.96 6.91
N ALA A 46 1.02 -10.24 7.33
CA ALA A 46 1.98 -10.74 8.30
C ALA A 46 1.37 -10.93 9.70
N ALA A 47 0.35 -10.16 10.07
CA ALA A 47 -0.32 -10.27 11.36
C ALA A 47 -0.87 -11.68 11.64
N ASP A 48 -1.27 -12.42 10.60
CA ASP A 48 -1.75 -13.81 10.71
C ASP A 48 -0.66 -14.80 11.22
N TYR A 49 0.60 -14.36 11.29
CA TYR A 49 1.78 -15.15 11.69
C TYR A 49 2.42 -14.66 12.99
N LEU A 50 1.87 -13.61 13.60
CA LEU A 50 2.44 -12.99 14.80
C LEU A 50 1.67 -13.39 16.06
N GLU A 51 2.39 -13.42 17.18
CA GLU A 51 1.79 -13.54 18.50
C GLU A 51 1.00 -12.27 18.86
N GLU A 52 0.05 -12.41 19.78
CA GLU A 52 -0.71 -11.28 20.32
C GLU A 52 0.23 -10.20 20.88
N GLY A 53 -0.08 -8.93 20.58
CA GLY A 53 0.73 -7.79 21.00
C GLY A 53 1.96 -7.51 20.14
N ARG A 54 2.23 -8.29 19.09
CA ARG A 54 3.31 -8.02 18.12
C ARG A 54 2.79 -7.40 16.82
N THR A 55 3.67 -6.65 16.17
CA THR A 55 3.42 -6.07 14.83
C THR A 55 4.72 -6.06 14.02
N THR A 56 4.63 -5.62 12.76
CA THR A 56 5.77 -5.47 11.84
C THR A 56 6.14 -4.00 11.64
N VAL A 57 7.38 -3.76 11.21
CA VAL A 57 7.86 -2.46 10.73
C VAL A 57 8.60 -2.69 9.41
N GLY A 58 8.27 -1.91 8.37
CA GLY A 58 8.97 -1.97 7.09
C GLY A 58 10.40 -1.47 7.21
N THR A 59 11.38 -2.23 6.68
CA THR A 59 12.81 -1.90 6.76
C THR A 59 13.43 -1.56 5.40
N ARG A 60 12.79 -1.98 4.31
CA ARG A 60 13.21 -1.73 2.93
C ARG A 60 12.01 -1.68 2.03
N ILE A 61 12.03 -0.75 1.09
CA ILE A 61 11.06 -0.69 -0.01
C ILE A 61 11.78 -0.45 -1.33
N ASP A 62 11.32 -1.12 -2.36
CA ASP A 62 11.67 -0.89 -3.76
C ASP A 62 10.37 -0.85 -4.55
N VAL A 63 10.10 0.28 -5.21
CA VAL A 63 8.81 0.51 -5.87
C VAL A 63 9.01 1.20 -7.21
N ARG A 64 8.25 0.74 -8.21
CA ARG A 64 8.10 1.41 -9.50
C ARG A 64 6.68 1.91 -9.64
N HIS A 65 6.51 3.23 -9.65
CA HIS A 65 5.22 3.88 -9.88
C HIS A 65 5.12 4.30 -11.35
N THR A 66 4.63 3.40 -12.20
CA THR A 66 4.81 3.47 -13.65
C THR A 66 3.73 4.24 -14.40
N ALA A 67 2.59 4.51 -13.77
CA ALA A 67 1.47 5.21 -14.39
C ALA A 67 0.76 6.12 -13.39
N PRO A 68 0.31 7.32 -13.80
CA PRO A 68 -0.51 8.18 -12.96
C PRO A 68 -1.92 7.61 -12.81
N THR A 69 -2.47 7.66 -11.60
CA THR A 69 -3.84 7.20 -11.30
C THR A 69 -4.67 8.37 -10.74
N PRO A 70 -5.78 8.79 -11.39
CA PRO A 70 -6.55 9.97 -10.97
C PRO A 70 -7.39 9.71 -9.71
N CYS A 71 -7.82 10.79 -9.06
CA CYS A 71 -8.79 10.72 -7.95
C CYS A 71 -10.08 10.00 -8.39
N GLY A 72 -10.64 9.16 -7.51
CA GLY A 72 -11.85 8.38 -7.76
C GLY A 72 -11.64 7.09 -8.55
N ALA A 73 -10.45 6.86 -9.12
CA ALA A 73 -10.13 5.58 -9.74
C ALA A 73 -10.05 4.46 -8.69
N LYS A 74 -10.44 3.25 -9.09
CA LYS A 74 -10.23 2.04 -8.30
C LYS A 74 -8.83 1.49 -8.54
N LEU A 75 -8.22 0.96 -7.50
CA LEU A 75 -6.97 0.23 -7.57
C LEU A 75 -7.03 -1.02 -6.70
N THR A 76 -6.20 -1.99 -7.07
CA THR A 76 -6.03 -3.23 -6.33
C THR A 76 -4.60 -3.28 -5.80
N VAL A 77 -4.45 -3.71 -4.56
CA VAL A 77 -3.16 -3.97 -3.91
C VAL A 77 -3.09 -5.45 -3.56
N GLU A 78 -2.01 -6.09 -3.96
CA GLU A 78 -1.76 -7.50 -3.68
C GLU A 78 -0.49 -7.63 -2.85
N ALA A 79 -0.57 -8.40 -1.78
CA ALA A 79 0.54 -8.78 -0.94
C ALA A 79 0.70 -10.30 -0.97
N GLU A 80 1.95 -10.76 -1.02
CA GLU A 80 2.32 -12.18 -0.99
C GLU A 80 3.50 -12.35 -0.04
N LEU A 81 3.39 -13.31 0.88
CA LEU A 81 4.51 -13.72 1.71
C LEU A 81 5.41 -14.66 0.93
N THR A 82 6.68 -14.28 0.81
CA THR A 82 7.73 -15.06 0.15
C THR A 82 8.76 -15.58 1.16
N ALA A 83 9.49 -16.63 0.79
CA ALA A 83 10.58 -17.19 1.60
C ALA A 83 11.90 -16.42 1.46
#